data_AF-A0A1B8YGU4-F1
#
_entry.id   AF-A0A1B8YGU4-F1
#
_cell.length_a   1.000
_cell.length_b   1.000
_cell.length_c   1.000
_cell.angle_alpha   90.00
_cell.angle_beta   90.00
_cell.angle_gamma   90.00
#
_symmetry.space_group_name_H-M   'P 1'
#
loop_
_entity.id
_entity.type
_entity.pdbx_description
1 polymer ?
#
loop_
_entity_poly.entity_id
_entity_poly.type
_entity_poly.pdbx_seq_one_letter_code
_entity_poly.pdbx_strand_id
1 'polypeptide(L)'
;MTTIIASDNTIIEINKALNNVLSKYLDIAGQKIDIRFDLPEINSTQSEPTISVFLYDIHEDLQLRSSGARHYNPATNTLLPGWVNINCNYLITYWDANKPSSDSSSPDSQPDNQAAQIMTRVLNALINNRQLTGIPGAYTQIIPQQENLNSLGNFWQALGNRPRLSLLYSITVPMKLQNIKDRVVPIIQTSASVVPKTNLDNSQINLALIDKLCAELGGTENARLALTKVNLITKPDTENNQVQGKERVIVDVSGVTKAACLPQIKDTLAKWKNSQEVVIRINSIDIIVYKENTDGLIGI
;
A
#
# COMPACT_ATOMS: atom_id res chain seq x y z
N MET A 1 12.81 14.41 17.34
CA MET A 1 12.42 14.78 15.96
C MET A 1 12.99 13.74 15.02
N THR A 2 12.12 12.97 14.37
CA THR A 2 12.51 11.96 13.38
C THR A 2 12.88 12.67 12.08
N THR A 3 14.11 12.51 11.60
CA THR A 3 14.51 13.07 10.30
C THR A 3 13.99 12.17 9.21
N ILE A 4 13.09 12.69 8.38
CA ILE A 4 12.55 11.97 7.23
C ILE A 4 13.52 12.18 6.06
N ILE A 5 14.13 11.10 5.56
CA ILE A 5 15.08 11.18 4.45
C ILE A 5 14.30 11.20 3.12
N ALA A 6 14.78 11.99 2.16
CA ALA A 6 14.25 12.01 0.81
C ALA A 6 14.48 10.65 0.13
N SER A 7 13.48 10.16 -0.62
CA SER A 7 13.51 8.83 -1.27
C SER A 7 14.83 8.52 -1.94
N ASP A 8 15.32 9.46 -2.75
CA ASP A 8 16.36 9.19 -3.75
C ASP A 8 17.75 8.99 -3.13
N ASN A 9 17.97 9.42 -1.87
CA ASN A 9 19.28 9.35 -1.21
C ASN A 9 19.29 8.48 0.06
N THR A 10 18.19 7.79 0.39
CA THR A 10 18.03 7.10 1.67
C THR A 10 19.17 6.13 1.99
N ILE A 11 19.48 5.21 1.07
CA ILE A 11 20.54 4.21 1.25
C ILE A 11 21.93 4.88 1.34
N ILE A 12 22.16 5.91 0.52
CA ILE A 12 23.43 6.64 0.47
C ILE A 12 23.70 7.33 1.82
N GLU A 13 22.68 7.98 2.39
CA GLU A 13 22.82 8.65 3.69
C GLU A 13 23.03 7.65 4.82
N ILE A 14 22.39 6.46 4.77
CA ILE A 14 22.67 5.37 5.72
C ILE A 14 24.13 4.91 5.60
N ASN A 15 24.62 4.65 4.39
CA ASN A 15 25.99 4.20 4.16
C ASN A 15 27.01 5.21 4.68
N LYS A 16 26.80 6.51 4.40
CA LYS A 16 27.65 7.59 4.93
C LYS A 16 27.61 7.64 6.45
N ALA A 17 26.43 7.53 7.06
CA ALA A 17 26.29 7.55 8.52
C ALA A 17 27.01 6.37 9.16
N LEU A 18 26.87 5.17 8.59
CA LEU A 18 27.53 3.97 9.06
C LEU A 18 29.06 4.06 8.89
N ASN A 19 29.54 4.57 7.76
CA ASN A 19 30.97 4.83 7.55
C ASN A 19 31.52 5.78 8.62
N ASN A 20 30.85 6.91 8.84
CA ASN A 20 31.27 7.90 9.83
C ASN A 20 31.33 7.34 11.25
N VAL A 21 30.44 6.42 11.60
CA VAL A 21 30.46 5.73 12.90
C VAL A 21 31.63 4.76 12.97
N LEU A 22 31.80 3.90 11.97
CA LEU A 22 32.86 2.89 11.96
C LEU A 22 34.26 3.51 11.91
N SER A 23 34.48 4.52 11.05
CA SER A 23 35.78 5.20 10.92
C SER A 23 36.27 5.77 12.25
N LYS A 24 35.38 6.30 13.10
CA LYS A 24 35.78 6.85 14.41
C LYS A 24 36.32 5.79 15.38
N TYR A 25 35.84 4.56 15.28
CA TYR A 25 36.26 3.47 16.17
C TYR A 25 37.44 2.67 15.60
N LEU A 26 37.62 2.74 14.28
CA LEU A 26 38.69 2.07 13.53
C LEU A 26 39.89 2.98 13.25
N ASP A 27 39.82 4.27 13.60
CA ASP A 27 40.97 5.18 13.57
C ASP A 27 41.95 4.80 14.70
N ILE A 28 42.94 3.98 14.34
CA ILE A 28 43.96 3.45 15.25
C ILE A 28 45.31 4.01 14.80
N ALA A 29 46.00 4.68 15.71
CA ALA A 29 47.32 5.23 15.44
C ALA A 29 48.29 4.15 14.92
N GLY A 30 48.79 4.33 13.70
CA GLY A 30 49.76 3.42 13.08
C GLY A 30 49.16 2.21 12.35
N GLN A 31 47.82 2.08 12.28
CA GLN A 31 47.16 1.01 11.54
C GLN A 31 46.11 1.57 10.58
N LYS A 32 46.28 1.31 9.29
CA LYS A 32 45.30 1.68 8.27
C LYS A 32 44.36 0.51 8.03
N ILE A 33 43.08 0.73 8.30
CA ILE A 33 41.99 -0.23 8.08
C ILE A 33 41.07 0.36 7.02
N ASP A 34 40.87 -0.37 5.92
CA ASP A 34 39.97 0.04 4.85
C ASP A 34 38.51 -0.30 5.22
N ILE A 35 37.57 0.54 4.79
CA ILE A 35 36.13 0.31 4.97
C ILE A 35 35.48 0.38 3.60
N ARG A 36 34.88 -0.74 3.19
CA ARG A 36 34.26 -0.89 1.87
C ARG A 36 32.78 -1.23 2.01
N PHE A 37 31.98 -0.77 1.05
CA PHE A 37 30.54 -1.03 0.97
C PHE A 37 30.17 -2.04 -0.13
N ASP A 38 31.14 -2.85 -0.52
CA ASP A 38 31.00 -3.99 -1.43
C ASP A 38 31.58 -5.26 -0.79
N LEU A 39 31.34 -6.41 -1.41
CA LEU A 39 32.04 -7.64 -1.06
C LEU A 39 33.36 -7.68 -1.83
N PRO A 40 34.50 -7.88 -1.14
CA PRO A 40 35.77 -8.11 -1.81
C PRO A 40 35.72 -9.36 -2.71
N GLU A 41 36.52 -9.36 -3.78
CA GLU A 41 36.56 -10.50 -4.69
C GLU A 41 36.95 -11.78 -3.96
N ILE A 42 36.15 -12.83 -4.18
CA ILE A 42 36.35 -14.17 -3.63
C ILE A 42 37.70 -14.66 -4.16
N ASN A 43 38.68 -14.80 -3.25
CA ASN A 43 40.09 -15.19 -3.47
C ASN A 43 41.11 -14.04 -3.64
N SER A 44 40.71 -12.78 -3.59
CA SER A 44 41.66 -11.66 -3.53
C SER A 44 42.19 -11.49 -2.10
N THR A 45 43.52 -11.35 -1.96
CA THR A 45 44.15 -10.82 -0.75
C THR A 45 44.05 -9.31 -0.80
N GLN A 46 43.52 -8.69 0.25
CA GLN A 46 43.42 -7.24 0.31
C GLN A 46 44.82 -6.64 0.48
N SER A 47 45.04 -5.42 -0.01
CA SER A 47 46.32 -4.74 0.23
C SER A 47 46.45 -4.26 1.68
N GLU A 48 45.31 -4.04 2.34
CA GLU A 48 45.20 -3.58 3.72
C GLU A 48 44.09 -4.36 4.45
N PRO A 49 44.16 -4.51 5.77
CA PRO A 49 43.07 -5.07 6.56
C PRO A 49 41.76 -4.33 6.27
N THR A 50 40.73 -5.04 5.87
CA THR A 50 39.53 -4.43 5.28
C THR A 50 38.26 -4.89 6.00
N ILE A 51 37.40 -3.94 6.34
CA ILE A 51 36.02 -4.19 6.75
C ILE A 51 35.11 -4.05 5.53
N SER A 52 34.39 -5.11 5.21
CA SER A 52 33.32 -5.08 4.21
C SER A 52 31.99 -4.92 4.93
N VAL A 53 31.25 -3.86 4.58
CA VAL A 53 29.91 -3.50 5.05
C VAL A 53 28.95 -3.78 3.90
N PHE A 54 28.51 -5.02 3.78
CA PHE A 54 27.72 -5.47 2.63
C PHE A 54 26.23 -5.37 2.90
N LEU A 55 25.50 -4.58 2.12
CA LEU A 55 24.04 -4.53 2.15
C LEU A 55 23.48 -5.71 1.35
N TYR A 56 22.93 -6.72 2.03
CA TYR A 56 22.49 -7.97 1.38
C TYR A 56 20.99 -8.03 1.14
N ASP A 57 20.19 -7.26 1.89
CA ASP A 57 18.74 -7.27 1.77
C ASP A 57 18.12 -5.92 2.17
N ILE A 58 17.04 -5.56 1.49
CA ILE A 58 16.24 -4.35 1.75
C ILE A 58 14.77 -4.72 1.62
N HIS A 59 14.00 -4.46 2.66
CA HIS A 59 12.56 -4.68 2.64
C HIS A 59 11.83 -3.66 3.51
N GLU A 60 10.52 -3.53 3.31
CA GLU A 60 9.69 -2.72 4.20
C GLU A 60 9.50 -3.41 5.55
N ASP A 61 9.69 -2.66 6.63
CA ASP A 61 9.37 -3.11 7.98
C ASP A 61 7.87 -2.94 8.24
N LEU A 62 7.13 -4.03 8.04
CA LEU A 62 5.68 -4.07 8.25
C LEU A 62 5.28 -3.93 9.73
N GLN A 63 6.18 -4.21 10.68
CA GLN A 63 5.87 -4.06 12.11
C GLN A 63 5.80 -2.58 12.50
N LEU A 64 6.61 -1.75 11.84
CA LEU A 64 6.61 -0.31 12.01
C LEU A 64 5.65 0.41 11.05
N ARG A 65 4.89 -0.33 10.22
CA ARG A 65 3.86 0.26 9.36
C ARG A 65 2.72 0.78 10.24
N SER A 66 2.54 2.09 10.23
CA SER A 66 1.37 2.73 10.80
C SER A 66 0.35 3.01 9.70
N SER A 67 -0.92 2.68 9.96
CA SER A 67 -2.04 3.12 9.11
C SER A 67 -2.30 4.60 9.38
N GLY A 68 -1.53 5.46 8.73
CA GLY A 68 -1.69 6.91 8.79
C GLY A 68 -2.38 7.41 7.54
N ALA A 69 -3.50 8.13 7.69
CA ALA A 69 -4.05 8.89 6.58
C ALA A 69 -3.01 9.93 6.10
N ARG A 70 -3.00 10.21 4.80
CA ARG A 70 -2.19 11.32 4.27
C ARG A 70 -2.70 12.63 4.85
N HIS A 71 -1.78 13.43 5.37
CA HIS A 71 -2.13 14.72 5.95
C HIS A 71 -2.40 15.75 4.84
N TYR A 72 -3.48 16.51 4.98
CA TYR A 72 -3.79 17.60 4.07
C TYR A 72 -3.07 18.88 4.49
N ASN A 73 -2.46 19.58 3.52
CA ASN A 73 -1.88 20.90 3.72
C ASN A 73 -2.83 21.97 3.16
N PRO A 74 -3.50 22.78 4.02
CA PRO A 74 -4.44 23.81 3.58
C PRO A 74 -3.75 25.00 2.89
N ALA A 75 -2.47 25.26 3.15
CA ALA A 75 -1.75 26.36 2.51
C ALA A 75 -1.46 26.09 1.03
N THR A 76 -1.27 24.81 0.68
CA THR A 76 -0.93 24.39 -0.69
C THR A 76 -2.06 23.65 -1.40
N ASN A 77 -3.18 23.38 -0.72
CA ASN A 77 -4.31 22.56 -1.20
C ASN A 77 -3.86 21.18 -1.72
N THR A 78 -2.89 20.55 -1.05
CA THR A 78 -2.33 19.26 -1.47
C THR A 78 -2.25 18.28 -0.32
N LEU A 79 -2.39 17.00 -0.62
CA LEU A 79 -2.06 15.93 0.31
C LEU A 79 -0.54 15.76 0.41
N LEU A 80 0.00 15.82 1.63
CA LEU A 80 1.41 15.52 1.89
C LEU A 80 1.74 14.08 1.46
N PRO A 81 2.96 13.83 0.95
CA PRO A 81 3.39 12.47 0.65
C PRO A 81 3.49 11.67 1.94
N GLY A 82 3.17 10.37 1.83
CA GLY A 82 3.41 9.43 2.92
C GLY A 82 4.90 9.12 3.09
N TRP A 83 5.19 8.24 4.03
CA TRP A 83 6.50 7.63 4.21
C TRP A 83 6.34 6.12 4.36
N VAL A 84 7.41 5.40 4.09
CA VAL A 84 7.52 3.95 4.30
C VAL A 84 8.76 3.68 5.15
N ASN A 85 8.65 2.77 6.11
CA ASN A 85 9.78 2.36 6.93
C ASN A 85 10.53 1.25 6.21
N ILE A 86 11.72 1.56 5.70
CA ILE A 86 12.57 0.60 5.00
C ILE A 86 13.60 0.08 5.99
N ASN A 87 13.70 -1.24 6.10
CA ASN A 87 14.74 -1.96 6.80
C ASN A 87 15.87 -2.32 5.83
N CYS A 88 17.09 -1.90 6.16
CA CYS A 88 18.31 -2.20 5.43
C CYS A 88 19.16 -3.16 6.27
N ASN A 89 19.43 -4.36 5.76
CA ASN A 89 20.17 -5.39 6.47
C ASN A 89 21.61 -5.49 5.95
N TYR A 90 22.56 -5.22 6.82
CA TYR A 90 23.98 -5.24 6.54
C TYR A 90 24.64 -6.47 7.16
N LEU A 91 25.60 -7.01 6.42
CA LEU A 91 26.53 -8.03 6.85
C LEU A 91 27.93 -7.40 6.92
N ILE A 92 28.50 -7.33 8.12
CA ILE A 92 29.81 -6.73 8.34
C ILE A 92 30.83 -7.83 8.59
N THR A 93 31.88 -7.87 7.77
CA THR A 93 32.89 -8.93 7.77
C THR A 93 34.31 -8.37 7.69
N TYR A 94 35.27 -9.08 8.28
CA TYR A 94 36.69 -8.75 8.22
C TYR A 94 37.43 -9.57 7.14
N TRP A 95 38.24 -8.87 6.37
CA TRP A 95 39.07 -9.41 5.30
C TRP A 95 40.53 -9.06 5.57
N ASP A 96 41.33 -10.11 5.73
CA ASP A 96 42.75 -9.95 6.00
C ASP A 96 43.52 -9.54 4.74
N ALA A 97 44.61 -8.81 4.96
CA ALA A 97 45.59 -8.53 3.91
C ALA A 97 46.48 -9.74 3.63
N ASN A 98 46.73 -10.57 4.65
CA ASN A 98 47.62 -11.71 4.58
C ASN A 98 46.87 -13.00 4.26
N LYS A 99 47.58 -13.95 3.65
CA LYS A 99 47.04 -15.32 3.51
C LYS A 99 47.03 -15.99 4.88
N PRO A 100 45.96 -16.73 5.22
CA PRO A 100 45.87 -17.43 6.49
C PRO A 100 47.06 -18.39 6.66
N SER A 101 47.75 -18.28 7.79
CA SER A 101 48.83 -19.19 8.15
C SER A 101 48.26 -20.56 8.54
N SER A 102 48.97 -21.64 8.20
CA SER A 102 48.66 -23.00 8.64
C SER A 102 49.26 -23.35 10.01
N ASP A 103 50.08 -22.46 10.59
CA ASP A 103 50.74 -22.66 11.87
C ASP A 103 49.90 -22.07 13.01
N SER A 104 49.57 -22.89 14.01
CA SER A 104 48.84 -22.47 15.21
C SER A 104 49.60 -21.45 16.08
N SER A 105 50.91 -21.35 15.89
CA SER A 105 51.76 -20.35 16.56
C SER A 105 51.75 -18.99 15.84
N SER A 106 51.10 -18.91 14.67
CA SER A 106 50.98 -17.63 13.95
C SER A 106 50.19 -16.61 14.78
N PRO A 107 50.54 -15.31 14.68
CA PRO A 107 49.78 -14.23 15.32
C PRO A 107 48.28 -14.26 14.96
N ASP A 108 47.95 -14.68 13.73
CA ASP A 108 46.57 -14.76 13.24
C ASP A 108 45.74 -15.87 13.90
N SER A 109 46.41 -16.86 14.50
CA SER A 109 45.77 -17.98 15.21
C SER A 109 45.70 -17.77 16.72
N GLN A 110 46.23 -16.66 17.25
CA GLN A 110 46.19 -16.36 18.67
C GLN A 110 44.81 -15.84 19.12
N PRO A 111 44.44 -16.00 20.41
CA PRO A 111 43.16 -15.51 20.92
C PRO A 111 42.93 -14.01 20.74
N ASP A 112 44.00 -13.22 20.72
CA ASP A 112 44.02 -11.77 20.52
C ASP A 112 44.39 -11.39 19.08
N ASN A 113 44.12 -12.26 18.11
CA ASN A 113 44.42 -12.00 16.71
C ASN A 113 43.80 -10.70 16.18
N GLN A 114 44.37 -10.19 15.10
CA GLN A 114 43.97 -8.92 14.48
C GLN A 114 42.48 -8.92 14.09
N ALA A 115 41.97 -10.04 13.56
CA ALA A 115 40.57 -10.18 13.19
C ALA A 115 39.63 -9.98 14.39
N ALA A 116 39.92 -10.60 15.53
CA ALA A 116 39.14 -10.49 16.76
C ALA A 116 39.21 -9.07 17.34
N GLN A 117 40.38 -8.45 17.34
CA GLN A 117 40.54 -7.07 17.82
C GLN A 117 39.73 -6.08 16.98
N ILE A 118 39.82 -6.18 15.66
CA ILE A 118 39.10 -5.29 14.73
C ILE A 118 37.59 -5.53 14.84
N MET A 119 37.13 -6.79 14.80
CA MET A 119 35.70 -7.10 14.91
C MET A 119 35.11 -6.71 16.27
N THR A 120 35.89 -6.76 17.35
CA THR A 120 35.48 -6.24 18.67
C THR A 120 35.29 -4.73 18.63
N ARG A 121 36.15 -3.98 17.93
CA ARG A 121 35.99 -2.53 17.75
C ARG A 121 34.77 -2.19 16.90
N VAL A 122 34.54 -2.94 15.82
CA VAL A 122 33.32 -2.82 15.01
C VAL A 122 32.10 -3.05 15.90
N LEU A 123 32.09 -4.12 16.69
CA LEU A 123 30.99 -4.42 17.60
C LEU A 123 30.76 -3.28 18.61
N ASN A 124 31.82 -2.75 19.20
CA ASN A 124 31.74 -1.60 20.11
C ASN A 124 31.19 -0.35 19.40
N ALA A 125 31.56 -0.11 18.15
CA ALA A 125 31.01 0.98 17.36
C ALA A 125 29.50 0.83 17.18
N LEU A 126 29.02 -0.36 16.83
CA LEU A 126 27.60 -0.62 16.63
C LEU A 126 26.82 -0.51 17.95
N ILE A 127 27.30 -1.15 19.02
CA ILE A 127 26.63 -1.17 20.34
C ILE A 127 26.50 0.24 20.92
N ASN A 128 27.52 1.07 20.79
CA ASN A 128 27.51 2.43 21.31
C ASN A 128 26.76 3.43 20.42
N ASN A 129 26.43 3.06 19.18
CA ASN A 129 25.69 3.90 18.23
C ASN A 129 24.35 3.27 17.83
N ARG A 130 23.52 2.92 18.83
CA ARG A 130 22.13 2.45 18.61
C ARG A 130 21.23 3.48 17.94
N GLN A 131 21.66 4.74 17.93
CA GLN A 131 21.10 5.78 17.08
C GLN A 131 22.24 6.31 16.22
N LEU A 132 22.12 6.14 14.90
CA LEU A 132 23.13 6.60 13.97
C LEU A 132 23.18 8.13 13.98
N THR A 133 24.37 8.67 14.29
CA THR A 133 24.62 10.11 14.20
C THR A 133 24.43 10.57 12.75
N GLY A 134 23.47 11.47 12.51
CA GLY A 134 23.10 11.95 11.18
C GLY A 134 21.72 11.48 10.71
N ILE A 135 21.17 10.43 11.31
CA ILE A 135 19.79 9.95 11.01
C ILE A 135 19.01 9.77 12.33
N PRO A 136 18.66 10.88 13.02
CA PRO A 136 17.94 10.77 14.28
C PRO A 136 16.54 10.22 14.02
N GLY A 137 16.18 9.16 14.75
CA GLY A 137 14.92 8.42 14.58
C GLY A 137 15.03 7.15 13.73
N ALA A 138 16.23 6.79 13.24
CA ALA A 138 16.49 5.44 12.76
C ALA A 138 16.38 4.43 13.92
N TYR A 139 15.76 3.29 13.65
CA TYR A 139 15.69 2.17 14.57
C TYR A 139 16.72 1.13 14.15
N THR A 140 17.67 0.79 15.03
CA THR A 140 18.76 -0.12 14.69
C THR A 140 18.72 -1.38 15.56
N GLN A 141 18.94 -2.53 14.95
CA GLN A 141 19.07 -3.82 15.64
C GLN A 141 20.46 -4.40 15.37
N ILE A 142 21.12 -4.82 16.44
CA ILE A 142 22.50 -5.34 16.41
C ILE A 142 22.43 -6.82 16.73
N ILE A 143 22.94 -7.67 15.85
CA ILE A 143 22.97 -9.13 16.00
C ILE A 143 21.57 -9.67 16.35
N PRO A 144 20.58 -9.57 15.44
CA PRO A 144 19.28 -10.18 15.67
C PRO A 144 19.44 -11.69 15.91
N GLN A 145 18.67 -12.25 16.85
CA GLN A 145 18.71 -13.69 17.21
C GLN A 145 18.23 -14.64 16.09
N GLN A 146 18.03 -14.14 14.87
CA GLN A 146 17.34 -14.83 13.79
C GLN A 146 18.26 -15.76 12.98
N GLU A 147 19.58 -15.74 13.21
CA GLU A 147 20.49 -16.55 12.42
C GLU A 147 20.49 -18.02 12.83
N ASN A 148 20.00 -18.85 11.92
CA ASN A 148 20.23 -20.28 11.96
C ASN A 148 21.58 -20.58 11.29
N LEU A 149 22.44 -21.37 11.95
CA LEU A 149 23.75 -21.79 11.41
C LEU A 149 23.66 -22.38 9.98
N ASN A 150 22.52 -23.00 9.64
CA ASN A 150 22.26 -23.54 8.30
C ASN A 150 22.18 -22.43 7.22
N SER A 151 21.61 -21.27 7.55
CA SER A 151 21.51 -20.13 6.63
C SER A 151 22.88 -19.52 6.35
N LEU A 152 23.66 -19.29 7.41
CA LEU A 152 25.00 -18.74 7.32
C LEU A 152 25.97 -19.68 6.59
N GLY A 153 25.79 -21.00 6.75
CA GLY A 153 26.53 -22.02 6.01
C GLY A 153 26.31 -21.91 4.49
N ASN A 154 25.05 -21.82 4.05
CA ASN A 154 24.71 -21.65 2.63
C ASN A 154 25.27 -20.33 2.06
N PHE A 155 25.20 -19.25 2.83
CA PHE A 155 25.77 -17.96 2.45
C PHE A 155 27.28 -18.04 2.19
N TRP A 156 28.02 -18.65 3.12
CA TRP A 156 29.47 -18.81 2.96
C TRP A 156 29.85 -19.78 1.86
N GLN A 157 29.02 -20.79 1.58
CA GLN A 157 29.23 -21.65 0.42
C GLN A 157 29.12 -20.87 -0.90
N ALA A 158 28.12 -20.00 -1.02
CA ALA A 158 27.97 -19.13 -2.19
C ALA A 158 29.15 -18.13 -2.34
N LEU A 159 29.77 -17.71 -1.24
CA LEU A 159 30.95 -16.82 -1.23
C LEU A 159 32.30 -17.55 -1.29
N GLY A 160 32.33 -18.78 -1.80
CA GLY A 160 33.57 -19.51 -2.07
C GLY A 160 34.10 -20.34 -0.90
N ASN A 161 33.22 -20.82 -0.02
CA ASN A 161 33.52 -21.78 1.06
C ASN A 161 34.55 -21.28 2.08
N ARG A 162 34.56 -19.98 2.38
CA ARG A 162 35.46 -19.39 3.39
C ARG A 162 34.64 -18.73 4.50
N PRO A 163 34.22 -19.49 5.53
CA PRO A 163 33.46 -18.92 6.63
C PRO A 163 34.28 -17.88 7.37
N ARG A 164 33.65 -16.73 7.68
CA ARG A 164 34.24 -15.66 8.49
C ARG A 164 33.27 -15.28 9.60
N LEU A 165 33.79 -14.65 10.64
CA LEU A 165 32.94 -13.96 11.62
C LEU A 165 32.15 -12.87 10.90
N SER A 166 30.84 -12.86 11.11
CA SER A 166 29.92 -11.88 10.55
C SER A 166 29.15 -11.19 11.66
N LEU A 167 29.00 -9.87 11.56
CA LEU A 167 28.09 -9.11 12.38
C LEU A 167 26.93 -8.62 11.52
N LEU A 168 25.72 -9.00 11.91
CA LEU A 168 24.50 -8.52 11.25
C LEU A 168 24.02 -7.25 11.92
N TYR A 169 23.64 -6.29 11.09
CA TYR A 169 23.17 -5.00 11.53
C TYR A 169 22.01 -4.54 10.66
N SER A 170 20.85 -4.38 11.29
CA SER A 170 19.62 -3.95 10.62
C SER A 170 19.32 -2.51 10.99
N ILE A 171 19.02 -1.68 9.99
CA ILE A 171 18.73 -0.26 10.15
C ILE A 171 17.40 0.03 9.48
N THR A 172 16.38 0.35 10.27
CA THR A 172 15.09 0.81 9.77
C THR A 172 15.01 2.33 9.77
N VAL A 173 14.71 2.92 8.61
CA VAL A 173 14.55 4.38 8.46
C VAL A 173 13.23 4.73 7.77
N PRO A 174 12.60 5.87 8.13
CA PRO A 174 11.46 6.40 7.39
C PRO A 174 11.92 7.07 6.10
N MET A 175 11.54 6.47 4.97
CA MET A 175 11.74 7.01 3.62
C MET A 175 10.50 7.77 3.15
N LYS A 176 10.65 9.05 2.80
CA LYS A 176 9.56 9.84 2.22
C LYS A 176 9.22 9.35 0.82
N LEU A 177 7.94 9.17 0.51
CA LEU A 177 7.50 8.89 -0.85
C LEU A 177 7.59 10.15 -1.73
N GLN A 178 7.74 9.95 -3.04
CA GLN A 178 7.72 11.05 -3.99
C GLN A 178 6.38 11.79 -3.93
N ASN A 179 6.45 13.13 -3.99
CA ASN A 179 5.27 13.97 -3.89
C ASN A 179 4.55 14.05 -5.24
N ILE A 180 3.57 13.18 -5.44
CA ILE A 180 2.59 13.36 -6.51
C ILE A 180 1.66 14.50 -6.08
N LYS A 181 1.64 15.60 -6.86
CA LYS A 181 0.83 16.79 -6.58
C LYS A 181 -0.66 16.48 -6.72
N ASP A 182 -1.20 15.82 -5.72
CA ASP A 182 -2.61 15.49 -5.59
C ASP A 182 -3.32 16.70 -4.98
N ARG A 183 -3.91 17.52 -5.85
CA ARG A 183 -4.64 18.72 -5.44
C ARG A 183 -6.03 18.33 -5.00
N VAL A 184 -6.34 18.64 -3.75
CA VAL A 184 -7.66 18.38 -3.16
C VAL A 184 -8.29 19.73 -2.83
N VAL A 185 -9.47 19.98 -3.39
CA VAL A 185 -10.25 21.17 -3.09
C VAL A 185 -10.77 21.06 -1.65
N PRO A 186 -10.51 22.05 -0.79
CA PRO A 186 -11.01 22.03 0.58
C PRO A 186 -12.54 22.13 0.60
N ILE A 187 -13.16 21.53 1.61
CA ILE A 187 -14.58 21.75 1.88
C ILE A 187 -14.71 23.16 2.48
N ILE A 188 -15.30 24.08 1.71
CA ILE A 188 -15.49 25.48 2.12
C ILE A 188 -16.84 25.68 2.83
N GLN A 189 -17.87 24.95 2.37
CA GLN A 189 -19.22 25.06 2.89
C GLN A 189 -19.87 23.68 2.92
N THR A 190 -20.61 23.41 4.00
CA THR A 190 -21.46 22.24 4.13
C THR A 190 -22.92 22.72 4.15
N SER A 191 -23.79 22.01 3.42
CA SER A 191 -25.23 22.24 3.43
C SER A 191 -25.94 20.90 3.56
N ALA A 192 -26.94 20.83 4.41
CA ALA A 192 -27.78 19.65 4.57
C ALA A 192 -29.26 20.08 4.55
N SER A 193 -30.12 19.22 4.01
CA SER A 193 -31.57 19.41 3.99
C SER A 193 -32.25 18.15 4.49
N VAL A 194 -33.33 18.33 5.26
CA VAL A 194 -34.15 17.23 5.78
C VAL A 194 -35.45 17.22 5.01
N VAL A 195 -35.69 16.15 4.25
CA VAL A 195 -36.92 15.96 3.49
C VAL A 195 -37.74 14.84 4.16
N PRO A 196 -39.05 15.04 4.40
CA PRO A 196 -39.93 13.97 4.85
C PRO A 196 -39.88 12.80 3.87
N LYS A 197 -39.57 11.59 4.38
CA LYS A 197 -39.59 10.37 3.56
C LYS A 197 -41.00 9.79 3.58
N THR A 198 -41.51 9.39 2.42
CA THR A 198 -42.77 8.62 2.33
C THR A 198 -42.59 7.27 3.03
N ASN A 199 -43.68 6.72 3.58
CA ASN A 199 -43.68 5.38 4.21
C ASN A 199 -43.63 4.24 3.17
N LEU A 200 -43.56 4.56 1.88
CA LEU A 200 -43.41 3.55 0.83
C LEU A 200 -41.97 3.06 0.78
N ASP A 201 -41.82 1.73 0.74
CA ASP A 201 -40.54 1.13 0.46
C ASP A 201 -40.33 1.02 -1.06
N ASN A 202 -39.10 1.26 -1.53
CA ASN A 202 -38.76 1.16 -2.95
C ASN A 202 -39.06 -0.25 -3.48
N SER A 203 -38.99 -1.28 -2.63
CA SER A 203 -39.37 -2.65 -3.02
C SER A 203 -40.84 -2.78 -3.42
N GLN A 204 -41.74 -2.08 -2.73
CA GLN A 204 -43.18 -2.08 -3.03
C GLN A 204 -43.47 -1.37 -4.34
N ILE A 205 -42.79 -0.25 -4.59
CA ILE A 205 -42.88 0.49 -5.86
C ILE A 205 -42.36 -0.38 -7.00
N ASN A 206 -41.21 -1.03 -6.83
CA ASN A 206 -40.60 -1.88 -7.85
C ASN A 206 -41.53 -3.04 -8.24
N LEU A 207 -42.09 -3.75 -7.26
CA LEU A 207 -43.00 -4.86 -7.50
C LEU A 207 -44.25 -4.40 -8.25
N ALA A 208 -44.88 -3.31 -7.79
CA ALA A 208 -46.08 -2.79 -8.42
C ALA A 208 -45.84 -2.28 -9.85
N LEU A 209 -44.67 -1.69 -10.14
CA LEU A 209 -44.27 -1.29 -11.49
C LEU A 209 -43.98 -2.50 -12.38
N ILE A 210 -43.36 -3.57 -11.86
CA ILE A 210 -43.14 -4.81 -12.63
C ILE A 210 -44.49 -5.47 -12.97
N ASP A 211 -45.42 -5.53 -12.03
CA ASP A 211 -46.75 -6.09 -12.27
C ASP A 211 -47.54 -5.25 -13.29
N LYS A 212 -47.43 -3.91 -13.19
CA LYS A 212 -48.00 -2.98 -14.18
C LYS A 212 -47.39 -3.16 -15.56
N LEU A 213 -46.07 -3.32 -15.65
CA LEU A 213 -45.36 -3.57 -16.91
C LEU A 213 -45.81 -4.91 -17.52
N CYS A 214 -45.95 -5.96 -16.70
CA CYS A 214 -46.44 -7.26 -17.13
C CYS A 214 -47.87 -7.16 -17.71
N ALA A 215 -48.75 -6.39 -17.06
CA ALA A 215 -50.11 -6.15 -17.54
C ALA A 215 -50.14 -5.41 -18.89
N GLU A 216 -49.30 -4.38 -19.08
CA GLU A 216 -49.24 -3.60 -20.32
C GLU A 216 -48.58 -4.38 -21.49
N LEU A 217 -47.74 -5.37 -21.19
CA LEU A 217 -47.23 -6.35 -22.16
C LEU A 217 -48.25 -7.46 -22.50
N GLY A 218 -49.51 -7.32 -22.07
CA GLY A 218 -50.61 -8.22 -22.38
C GLY A 218 -50.94 -9.25 -21.30
N GLY A 219 -50.29 -9.20 -20.13
CA GLY A 219 -50.63 -10.02 -18.95
C GLY A 219 -50.47 -11.53 -19.14
N THR A 220 -49.79 -11.96 -20.21
CA THR A 220 -49.62 -13.38 -20.54
C THR A 220 -48.48 -14.00 -19.74
N GLU A 221 -48.48 -15.32 -19.60
CA GLU A 221 -47.38 -16.07 -18.99
C GLU A 221 -46.05 -15.84 -19.72
N ASN A 222 -46.11 -15.61 -21.03
CA ASN A 222 -44.96 -15.21 -21.85
C ASN A 222 -44.37 -13.85 -21.46
N ALA A 223 -45.21 -12.86 -21.13
CA ALA A 223 -44.77 -11.56 -20.64
C ALA A 223 -44.10 -11.68 -19.27
N ARG A 224 -44.67 -12.51 -18.38
CA ARG A 224 -44.11 -12.76 -17.05
C ARG A 224 -42.75 -13.46 -17.12
N LEU A 225 -42.61 -14.45 -18.01
CA LEU A 225 -41.33 -15.13 -18.29
C LEU A 225 -40.30 -14.17 -18.89
N ALA A 226 -40.72 -13.25 -19.76
CA ALA A 226 -39.84 -12.24 -20.37
C ALA A 226 -39.31 -11.21 -19.35
N LEU A 227 -40.04 -10.98 -18.26
CA LEU A 227 -39.65 -10.07 -17.18
C LEU A 227 -38.91 -10.77 -16.02
N THR A 228 -38.80 -12.09 -16.02
CA THR A 228 -38.23 -12.86 -14.89
C THR A 228 -36.75 -12.54 -14.61
N LYS A 229 -36.00 -12.13 -15.64
CA LYS A 229 -34.59 -11.73 -15.53
C LYS A 229 -34.39 -10.22 -15.73
N VAL A 230 -35.47 -9.46 -15.66
CA VAL A 230 -35.47 -8.00 -15.70
C VAL A 230 -35.57 -7.47 -14.28
N ASN A 231 -34.62 -6.65 -13.89
CA ASN A 231 -34.61 -5.96 -12.61
C ASN A 231 -35.03 -4.50 -12.83
N LEU A 232 -35.98 -4.05 -12.03
CA LEU A 232 -36.48 -2.68 -12.04
C LEU A 232 -36.22 -2.08 -10.67
N ILE A 233 -35.37 -1.04 -10.63
CA ILE A 233 -35.00 -0.34 -9.40
C ILE A 233 -35.49 1.10 -9.52
N THR A 234 -36.28 1.54 -8.55
CA THR A 234 -36.70 2.93 -8.41
C THR A 234 -35.81 3.71 -7.45
N LYS A 235 -35.57 4.97 -7.82
CA LYS A 235 -34.98 6.00 -6.96
C LYS A 235 -35.92 7.21 -6.92
N PRO A 236 -36.16 7.81 -5.75
CA PRO A 236 -36.96 9.02 -5.69
C PRO A 236 -36.24 10.17 -6.40
N ASP A 237 -37.00 11.04 -7.07
CA ASP A 237 -36.48 12.31 -7.58
C ASP A 237 -36.23 13.26 -6.39
N THR A 238 -34.97 13.61 -6.15
CA THR A 238 -34.56 14.51 -5.06
C THR A 238 -34.49 15.98 -5.48
N GLU A 239 -34.72 16.31 -6.76
CA GLU A 239 -34.54 17.68 -7.28
C GLU A 239 -35.77 18.58 -7.11
N ASN A 240 -36.95 18.03 -6.85
CA ASN A 240 -38.18 18.81 -6.70
C ASN A 240 -38.96 18.47 -5.44
N ASN A 241 -39.50 19.52 -4.80
CA ASN A 241 -40.36 19.43 -3.61
C ASN A 241 -41.44 18.36 -3.82
N GLN A 242 -41.40 17.31 -3.00
CA GLN A 242 -42.44 16.28 -2.96
C GLN A 242 -43.78 16.95 -2.73
N VAL A 243 -44.67 16.90 -3.72
CA VAL A 243 -46.05 17.33 -3.57
C VAL A 243 -46.77 16.27 -2.76
N GLN A 244 -47.45 16.65 -1.68
CA GLN A 244 -48.21 15.71 -0.84
C GLN A 244 -49.07 14.77 -1.70
N GLY A 245 -48.84 13.46 -1.56
CA GLY A 245 -49.59 12.42 -2.27
C GLY A 245 -49.08 12.06 -3.66
N LYS A 246 -48.01 12.68 -4.17
CA LYS A 246 -47.38 12.32 -5.46
C LYS A 246 -45.89 12.03 -5.27
N GLU A 247 -45.44 10.87 -5.72
CA GLU A 247 -44.04 10.46 -5.67
C GLU A 247 -43.48 10.33 -7.09
N ARG A 248 -42.48 11.15 -7.40
CA ARG A 248 -41.78 11.11 -8.68
C ARG A 248 -40.59 10.16 -8.56
N VAL A 249 -40.52 9.18 -9.44
CA VAL A 249 -39.48 8.14 -9.41
C VAL A 249 -38.68 8.12 -10.71
N ILE A 250 -37.39 7.85 -10.56
CA ILE A 250 -36.47 7.48 -11.64
C ILE A 250 -36.44 5.96 -11.67
N VAL A 251 -36.71 5.39 -12.84
CA VAL A 251 -36.76 3.94 -13.06
C VAL A 251 -35.50 3.49 -13.80
N ASP A 252 -34.65 2.74 -13.12
CA ASP A 252 -33.49 2.07 -13.72
C ASP A 252 -33.85 0.62 -14.02
N VAL A 253 -33.81 0.22 -15.30
CA VAL A 253 -34.11 -1.13 -15.76
C VAL A 253 -32.86 -1.80 -16.28
N SER A 254 -32.53 -2.97 -15.73
CA SER A 254 -31.38 -3.77 -16.13
C SER A 254 -31.69 -5.25 -16.19
N GLY A 255 -30.88 -6.01 -16.92
CA GLY A 255 -31.00 -7.46 -17.00
C GLY A 255 -31.28 -7.95 -18.42
N VAL A 256 -31.92 -9.10 -18.52
CA VAL A 256 -32.01 -9.85 -19.77
C VAL A 256 -33.46 -10.19 -20.09
N THR A 257 -33.85 -9.97 -21.35
CA THR A 257 -35.18 -10.32 -21.86
C THR A 257 -35.08 -10.92 -23.27
N LYS A 258 -36.20 -11.42 -23.81
CA LYS A 258 -36.26 -11.94 -25.18
C LYS A 258 -36.18 -10.78 -26.17
N ALA A 259 -35.44 -10.94 -27.27
CA ALA A 259 -35.30 -9.91 -28.30
C ALA A 259 -36.65 -9.36 -28.82
N ALA A 260 -37.69 -10.21 -28.89
CA ALA A 260 -39.04 -9.81 -29.30
C ALA A 260 -39.76 -8.89 -28.29
N CYS A 261 -39.44 -8.99 -27.00
CA CYS A 261 -40.07 -8.22 -25.92
C CYS A 261 -39.29 -6.93 -25.59
N LEU A 262 -38.02 -6.84 -25.96
CA LEU A 262 -37.17 -5.67 -25.72
C LEU A 262 -37.78 -4.35 -26.24
N PRO A 263 -38.23 -4.22 -27.51
CA PRO A 263 -38.80 -2.96 -28.00
C PRO A 263 -40.08 -2.60 -27.24
N GLN A 264 -40.95 -3.59 -26.97
CA GLN A 264 -42.21 -3.39 -26.26
C GLN A 264 -42.00 -2.85 -24.83
N ILE A 265 -40.99 -3.37 -24.13
CA ILE A 265 -40.61 -2.89 -22.79
C ILE A 265 -40.10 -1.44 -22.87
N LYS A 266 -39.21 -1.13 -23.81
CA LYS A 266 -38.67 0.22 -23.97
C LYS A 266 -39.75 1.24 -24.33
N ASP A 267 -40.66 0.89 -25.24
CA ASP A 267 -41.75 1.75 -25.67
C ASP A 267 -42.74 2.03 -24.52
N THR A 268 -43.01 1.02 -23.69
CA THR A 268 -43.89 1.15 -22.52
C THR A 268 -43.28 2.07 -21.46
N LEU A 269 -41.99 1.91 -21.15
CA LEU A 269 -41.29 2.77 -20.20
C LEU A 269 -41.18 4.21 -20.72
N ALA A 270 -40.85 4.38 -22.01
CA ALA A 270 -40.83 5.69 -22.65
C ALA A 270 -42.21 6.37 -22.61
N LYS A 271 -43.30 5.61 -22.78
CA LYS A 271 -44.67 6.13 -22.64
C LYS A 271 -44.93 6.62 -21.21
N TRP A 272 -44.52 5.88 -20.19
CA TRP A 272 -44.71 6.26 -18.78
C TRP A 272 -44.00 7.58 -18.43
N LYS A 273 -42.79 7.80 -18.94
CA LYS A 273 -42.10 9.09 -18.78
C LYS A 273 -42.72 10.20 -19.60
N ASN A 274 -43.07 9.93 -20.86
CA ASN A 274 -43.56 10.97 -21.76
C ASN A 274 -44.94 11.48 -21.34
N SER A 275 -45.78 10.63 -20.75
CA SER A 275 -47.08 11.07 -20.23
C SER A 275 -46.95 11.95 -18.98
N GLN A 276 -45.93 11.72 -18.13
CA GLN A 276 -45.84 12.29 -16.77
C GLN A 276 -47.14 12.10 -15.96
N GLU A 277 -47.94 11.10 -16.31
CA GLU A 277 -49.19 10.76 -15.66
C GLU A 277 -48.97 9.76 -14.52
N VAL A 278 -50.00 9.53 -13.71
CA VAL A 278 -49.98 8.52 -12.65
C VAL A 278 -49.93 7.14 -13.29
N VAL A 279 -48.81 6.44 -13.11
CA VAL A 279 -48.60 5.10 -13.67
C VAL A 279 -49.29 4.05 -12.79
N ILE A 280 -49.14 4.20 -11.47
CA ILE A 280 -49.76 3.35 -10.45
C ILE A 280 -50.08 4.16 -9.20
N ARG A 281 -51.03 3.70 -8.41
CA ARG A 281 -51.39 4.26 -7.10
C ARG A 281 -51.20 3.20 -6.01
N ILE A 282 -50.39 3.49 -5.00
CA ILE A 282 -50.09 2.58 -3.89
C ILE A 282 -50.39 3.33 -2.58
N ASN A 283 -51.24 2.78 -1.72
CA ASN A 283 -51.58 3.38 -0.41
C ASN A 283 -51.92 4.88 -0.47
N SER A 284 -52.70 5.29 -1.48
CA SER A 284 -53.09 6.68 -1.75
C SER A 284 -51.96 7.62 -2.20
N ILE A 285 -50.80 7.08 -2.58
CA ILE A 285 -49.69 7.81 -3.18
C ILE A 285 -49.65 7.49 -4.68
N ASP A 286 -49.69 8.54 -5.49
CA ASP A 286 -49.62 8.47 -6.95
C ASP A 286 -48.16 8.43 -7.39
N ILE A 287 -47.76 7.34 -8.06
CA ILE A 287 -46.39 7.16 -8.58
C ILE A 287 -46.32 7.66 -10.02
N ILE A 288 -45.41 8.59 -10.26
CA ILE A 288 -45.16 9.19 -11.57
C ILE A 288 -43.73 8.86 -11.99
N VAL A 289 -43.55 8.30 -13.19
CA VAL A 289 -42.22 8.03 -13.73
C VAL A 289 -41.67 9.31 -14.34
N TYR A 290 -40.63 9.86 -13.73
CA TYR A 290 -40.01 11.11 -14.20
C TYR A 290 -38.95 10.85 -15.26
N LYS A 291 -38.18 9.77 -15.09
CA LYS A 291 -37.07 9.40 -15.98
C LYS A 291 -36.92 7.88 -16.01
N GLU A 292 -36.69 7.31 -17.19
CA GLU A 292 -36.21 5.94 -17.33
C GLU A 292 -34.75 5.87 -17.79
N ASN A 293 -34.06 4.82 -17.35
CA ASN A 293 -32.81 4.35 -17.91
C ASN A 293 -32.95 2.86 -18.26
N THR A 294 -32.76 2.52 -19.54
CA THR A 294 -32.88 1.15 -20.04
C THR A 294 -31.59 0.62 -20.67
N ASP A 295 -30.47 1.32 -20.45
CA ASP A 295 -29.17 0.98 -21.07
C ASP A 295 -28.64 -0.37 -20.58
N GLY A 296 -29.02 -0.77 -19.37
CA GLY A 296 -28.66 -2.07 -18.79
C GLY A 296 -29.56 -3.23 -19.23
N LEU A 297 -30.59 -3.00 -20.05
CA LEU A 297 -31.53 -4.03 -20.51
C LEU A 297 -31.10 -4.59 -21.88
N ILE A 298 -30.84 -5.89 -21.92
CA ILE A 298 -30.31 -6.59 -23.11
C ILE A 298 -31.34 -7.60 -23.61
N GLY A 299 -31.59 -7.60 -24.92
CA GLY A 299 -32.38 -8.62 -25.61
C GLY A 299 -31.49 -9.75 -26.13
N ILE A 300 -31.84 -10.99 -25.82
CA ILE A 300 -31.22 -12.22 -26.36
C ILE A 300 -32.22 -13.03 -27.18
#